data_AF-K2EWU7-F1
#
_entry.id   AF-K2EWU7-F1
#
_cell.length_a   1.000
_cell.length_b   1.000
_cell.length_c   1.000
_cell.angle_alpha   90.00
_cell.angle_beta   90.00
_cell.angle_gamma   90.00
#
_symmetry.space_group_name_H-M   'P 1'
#
loop_
_entity.id
_entity.type
_entity.pdbx_description
1 polymer ?
#
loop_
_entity_poly.entity_id
_entity_poly.type
_entity_poly.pdbx_seq_one_letter_code
_entity_poly.pdbx_strand_id
1 'polypeptide(L)' 'MSDIKSPLAQKPDYLVCTCMGVMALEIRQAIQNGNTTFEELSDVLMVGTGCNSCIPEVCEILKEEGYN' A
#
# COMPACT_ATOMS: atom_id res chain seq x y z
N MET A 1 -24.07 7.55 -13.42
CA MET A 1 -22.62 7.71 -13.20
C MET A 1 -22.48 8.36 -11.82
N SER A 2 -22.89 7.65 -10.77
CA SER A 2 -22.13 6.59 -10.09
C SER A 2 -20.99 7.21 -9.28
N ASP A 3 -21.34 7.55 -8.04
CA ASP A 3 -20.48 7.48 -6.86
C ASP A 3 -19.20 8.32 -6.86
N ILE A 4 -19.34 9.64 -6.73
CA ILE A 4 -18.30 10.45 -6.09
C ILE A 4 -18.40 10.20 -4.57
N LYS A 5 -17.93 9.04 -4.10
CA LYS A 5 -17.43 8.97 -2.72
C LYS A 5 -16.20 9.87 -2.71
N SER A 6 -16.35 11.08 -2.17
CA SER A 6 -15.23 12.02 -1.98
C SER A 6 -14.07 11.27 -1.31
N PRO A 7 -12.97 10.95 -2.02
CA PRO A 7 -11.99 9.98 -1.53
C PRO A 7 -10.98 10.59 -0.54
N LEU A 8 -11.09 11.89 -0.25
CA LEU A 8 -10.08 12.67 0.49
C LEU A 8 -10.18 12.55 2.03
N ALA A 9 -11.06 11.69 2.55
CA ALA A 9 -11.17 11.47 4.00
C ALA A 9 -10.10 10.52 4.56
N GLN A 10 -9.30 9.89 3.71
CA GLN A 10 -8.26 8.94 4.11
C GLN A 10 -6.90 9.54 3.73
N LYS A 11 -5.95 9.48 4.70
CA LYS A 11 -4.55 9.94 4.73
C LYS A 11 -3.97 10.35 3.34
N PRO A 12 -3.28 11.51 3.20
CA PRO A 12 -2.78 11.98 1.92
C PRO A 12 -1.99 10.89 1.21
N ASP A 13 -2.29 10.67 -0.07
CA ASP A 13 -1.60 9.67 -0.86
C ASP A 13 -0.18 10.15 -1.16
N TYR A 14 0.79 9.26 -0.98
CA TYR A 14 2.21 9.59 -1.14
C TYR A 14 2.96 8.38 -1.69
N LEU A 15 4.09 8.65 -2.35
CA LEU A 15 4.89 7.62 -3.01
C LEU A 15 5.70 6.84 -1.96
N VAL A 16 5.46 5.53 -1.88
CA VAL A 16 6.15 4.61 -0.95
C VAL A 16 7.30 3.91 -1.67
N CYS A 17 7.05 3.33 -2.85
CA CYS A 17 8.09 2.68 -3.65
C CYS A 17 8.45 3.53 -4.86
N THR A 18 9.62 4.18 -4.83
CA THR A 18 10.11 4.95 -5.98
C THR A 18 10.53 4.06 -7.15
N CYS A 19 10.98 2.83 -6.91
CA CYS A 19 11.37 1.90 -7.98
C CYS A 19 10.19 1.44 -8.82
N MET A 20 9.08 1.08 -8.17
CA MET A 20 7.90 0.52 -8.84
C MET A 20 6.77 1.55 -9.02
N GLY A 21 6.95 2.78 -8.52
CA GLY A 21 5.94 3.83 -8.60
C GLY A 21 4.74 3.58 -7.68
N VAL A 22 4.88 2.76 -6.64
CA VAL A 22 3.76 2.32 -5.80
C VAL A 22 3.43 3.36 -4.75
N MET A 23 2.16 3.73 -4.69
CA MET A 23 1.61 4.71 -3.75
C MET A 23 1.09 4.06 -2.47
N ALA A 24 1.03 4.82 -1.38
CA ALA A 24 0.50 4.36 -0.10
C ALA A 24 -0.97 3.91 -0.22
N LEU A 25 -1.76 4.57 -1.07
CA LEU A 25 -3.14 4.17 -1.35
C LEU A 25 -3.22 2.77 -2.00
N GLU A 26 -2.34 2.43 -2.92
CA GLU A 26 -2.33 1.11 -3.58
C GLU A 26 -2.03 -0.01 -2.58
N ILE A 27 -1.10 0.23 -1.65
CA ILE A 27 -0.79 -0.72 -0.57
C ILE A 27 -2.02 -0.93 0.32
N ARG A 28 -2.70 0.15 0.73
CA ARG A 28 -3.93 0.04 1.53
C ARG A 28 -5.04 -0.70 0.79
N GLN A 29 -5.23 -0.42 -0.50
CA GLN A 29 -6.20 -1.12 -1.33
C GLN A 29 -5.88 -2.62 -1.43
N ALA A 30 -4.61 -2.98 -1.59
CA ALA A 30 -4.18 -4.37 -1.60
C ALA A 30 -4.48 -5.06 -0.25
N ILE A 31 -4.24 -4.38 0.88
CA ILE A 31 -4.61 -4.88 2.22
C ILE A 31 -6.11 -5.07 2.35
N GLN A 32 -6.92 -4.10 1.93
CA GLN A 32 -8.38 -4.19 1.92
C GLN A 32 -8.92 -5.32 1.03
N ASN A 33 -8.19 -5.67 -0.03
CA ASN A 33 -8.50 -6.80 -0.90
C ASN A 33 -8.10 -8.15 -0.30
N GLY A 34 -7.49 -8.17 0.89
CA GLY A 34 -7.11 -9.38 1.62
C GLY A 34 -5.61 -9.69 1.65
N ASN A 35 -4.76 -8.86 1.03
CA ASN A 35 -3.31 -9.03 1.04
C ASN A 35 -2.73 -8.46 2.35
N THR A 36 -2.76 -9.27 3.40
CA THR A 36 -2.40 -8.87 4.78
C THR A 36 -0.97 -9.22 5.16
N THR A 37 -0.17 -9.70 4.22
CA THR A 37 1.25 -10.01 4.41
C THR A 37 2.14 -9.22 3.46
N PHE A 38 3.39 -8.99 3.87
CA PHE A 38 4.37 -8.32 3.01
C PHE A 38 4.66 -9.12 1.74
N GLU A 39 4.66 -10.45 1.83
CA GLU A 39 4.87 -11.34 0.69
C GLU A 39 3.75 -11.18 -0.36
N GLU A 40 2.48 -11.17 0.06
CA GLU A 40 1.35 -10.92 -0.84
C GLU A 40 1.42 -9.51 -1.47
N LEU A 41 1.79 -8.49 -0.69
CA LEU A 41 1.99 -7.14 -1.20
C LEU A 41 3.16 -7.06 -2.19
N SER A 42 4.25 -7.78 -1.93
CA SER A 42 5.38 -7.90 -2.85
C SER A 42 4.97 -8.62 -4.14
N ASP A 43 4.13 -9.65 -4.06
CA ASP A 43 3.66 -10.39 -5.25
C ASP A 43 2.72 -9.54 -6.12
N VAL A 44 1.84 -8.74 -5.53
CA VAL A 44 0.87 -7.93 -6.28
C VAL A 44 1.41 -6.56 -6.72
N LEU A 45 2.25 -5.91 -5.91
CA LEU A 45 2.74 -4.54 -6.15
C LEU A 45 4.25 -4.49 -6.46
N MET A 46 4.97 -5.61 -6.41
CA MET A 46 6.42 -5.70 -6.61
C MET A 46 7.25 -4.82 -5.65
N VAL A 47 6.67 -4.40 -4.53
CA VAL A 47 7.36 -3.60 -3.52
C VAL A 47 8.48 -4.40 -2.87
N GLY A 48 9.61 -3.76 -2.58
CA GLY A 48 10.74 -4.42 -1.94
C GLY A 48 11.54 -5.41 -2.82
N THR A 49 11.36 -5.39 -4.14
CA THR A 49 12.14 -6.21 -5.10
C THR A 49 13.30 -5.43 -5.75
N GLY A 50 13.32 -4.10 -5.63
CA GLY A 50 14.31 -3.20 -6.23
C GLY A 50 15.36 -2.70 -5.24
N CYS A 51 15.29 -1.42 -4.86
CA CYS A 51 16.24 -0.78 -3.94
C CYS A 51 15.98 -1.09 -2.46
N ASN A 52 14.85 -1.74 -2.15
CA ASN A 52 14.43 -2.16 -0.80
C ASN A 52 14.22 -1.03 0.22
N SER A 53 14.30 0.24 -0.19
CA SER A 53 14.12 1.38 0.71
C SER A 53 12.69 1.55 1.21
N CYS A 54 11.71 1.01 0.48
CA CYS A 54 10.28 1.06 0.81
C CYS A 54 9.83 0.00 1.81
N ILE A 55 10.62 -1.06 2.04
CA ILE A 55 10.27 -2.18 2.94
C ILE A 55 9.82 -1.71 4.34
N PRO A 56 10.58 -0.87 5.07
CA PRO A 56 10.17 -0.46 6.41
C PRO A 56 8.81 0.27 6.42
N GLU A 57 8.54 1.07 5.40
CA GLU A 57 7.30 1.84 5.28
C GLU A 57 6.11 0.96 4.89
N VAL A 58 6.29 0.04 3.95
CA VAL A 58 5.27 -0.96 3.61
C VAL A 58 4.89 -1.78 4.85
N CYS A 59 5.88 -2.24 5.62
CA CYS A 59 5.65 -2.96 6.86
C CYS A 59 4.92 -2.13 7.92
N GLU A 60 5.18 -0.82 7.99
CA GLU A 60 4.46 0.08 8.90
C GLU A 60 2.99 0.21 8.51
N ILE A 61 2.70 0.44 7.21
CA ILE A 61 1.32 0.49 6.69
C ILE A 61 0.59 -0.84 6.94
N LEU A 62 1.29 -1.95 6.73
CA LEU A 62 0.74 -3.29 6.97
C LEU A 62 0.39 -3.50 8.44
N LYS A 63 1.20 -3.00 9.38
CA LYS A 63 0.90 -3.04 10.81
C LYS A 63 -0.22 -2.07 11.19
N GLU A 64 -0.26 -0.87 10.62
CA GLU A 64 -1.33 0.10 10.90
C GLU A 64 -2.71 -0.45 10.47
N GLU A 65 -2.79 -1.13 9.31
CA GLU A 65 -4.06 -1.56 8.71
C GLU A 65 -4.39 -3.05 8.97
N GLY A 66 -3.38 -3.90 9.16
CA GLY A 66 -3.52 -5.34 9.36
C GLY A 66 -3.56 -5.78 10.83
N TYR A 67 -3.54 -4.86 11.78
CA TYR A 67 -3.66 -5.15 13.21
C TYR A 67 -5.13 -5.06 13.65
N ASN A 68 -5.77 -6.22 13.82
CA ASN A 68 -7.05 -6.39 14.51
C ASN A 68 -6.90 -7.48 15.59
#